data_AF-A0AAN8X6E2-F1
#
_entry.id   AF-A0AAN8X6E2-F1
#
_cell.length_a   1.000
_cell.length_b   1.000
_cell.length_c   1.000
_cell.angle_alpha   90.00
_cell.angle_beta   90.00
_cell.angle_gamma   90.00
#
_symmetry.space_group_name_H-M   'P 1'
#
loop_
_entity.id
_entity.type
_entity.pdbx_description
1 polymer ?
#
loop_
_entity_poly.entity_id
_entity_poly.type
_entity_poly.pdbx_seq_one_letter_code
_entity_poly.pdbx_strand_id
1 'polypeptide(L)'
;MAERHGGEPPRQPRNLQGLLNFCTEITAREDTTTTTAYAEMDPERRAFLEEALAGMTVDVVKQMAEAVKVLYEDAVMLPEEEVTEQEDAIDLLSEHVEDLNYAADLQKLGGFPSLVRCLVSPHVSLRIGAANLIGEVCQNNTYCQENMLALNPLPALLQMLDSDDSHQARIKALFALSCMVRGHAEAEARFLEFDGLSYLMRAMQSGVEKLVVKAAFFLNNLVLEHDACKDTVLSMGYVEQLASILSNESIDEVSREHCTMVLSSLATSYPPALNECLRPELNLLGLLRNRLSTIKGILEHEDEEHYITDLLKLVEDDGDDDSNCR
;
A
#
# COMPACT_ATOMS: atom_id res chain seq x y z
N MET A 1 35.05 69.15 10.68
CA MET A 1 33.61 69.44 10.83
C MET A 1 32.84 68.61 9.81
N ALA A 2 31.57 68.31 10.12
CA ALA A 2 30.63 67.38 9.46
C ALA A 2 30.87 65.89 9.84
N GLU A 3 30.38 65.39 10.97
CA GLU A 3 29.00 65.07 11.41
C GLU A 3 28.62 63.60 11.19
N ARG A 4 28.34 62.94 12.32
CA ARG A 4 27.84 61.57 12.45
C ARG A 4 26.44 61.45 11.85
N HIS A 5 26.15 60.37 11.13
CA HIS A 5 24.79 59.81 11.07
C HIS A 5 24.89 58.30 11.33
N GLY A 6 24.47 57.89 12.54
CA GLY A 6 24.22 56.50 12.86
C GLY A 6 22.88 56.08 12.25
N GLY A 7 22.91 55.04 11.40
CA GLY A 7 21.69 54.36 10.97
C GLY A 7 21.47 53.13 11.85
N GLU A 8 20.35 53.08 12.57
CA GLU A 8 19.86 51.84 13.20
C GLU A 8 19.64 50.76 12.12
N PRO A 9 19.88 49.46 12.42
CA PRO A 9 19.53 48.38 11.49
C PRO A 9 18.01 48.36 11.24
N PRO A 10 17.54 48.07 10.02
CA PRO A 10 16.12 48.13 9.70
C PRO A 10 15.33 47.15 10.57
N ARG A 11 14.28 47.66 11.24
CA ARG A 11 13.42 46.85 12.11
C ARG A 11 12.71 45.78 11.28
N GLN A 12 12.92 44.51 11.63
CA GLN A 12 12.20 43.39 11.00
C GLN A 12 10.68 43.52 11.24
N PRO A 13 9.85 43.37 10.19
CA PRO A 13 8.41 43.55 10.30
C PRO A 13 7.76 42.41 11.12
N ARG A 14 6.91 42.77 12.08
CA ARG A 14 6.24 41.83 13.02
C ARG A 14 4.78 41.52 12.67
N ASN A 15 4.27 42.08 11.58
CA ASN A 15 2.92 41.82 11.09
C ASN A 15 2.85 41.97 9.56
N LEU A 16 1.78 41.44 8.94
CA LEU A 16 1.60 41.41 7.49
C LEU A 16 1.64 42.82 6.86
N GLN A 17 1.06 43.80 7.56
CA GLN A 17 1.03 45.19 7.12
C GLN A 17 2.43 45.82 7.11
N GLY A 18 3.25 45.51 8.12
CA GLY A 18 4.65 45.94 8.18
C GLY A 18 5.50 45.27 7.10
N LEU A 19 5.18 44.02 6.75
CA LEU A 19 5.87 43.28 5.70
C LEU A 19 5.55 43.85 4.31
N LEU A 20 4.28 44.19 4.06
CA LEU A 20 3.85 44.91 2.87
C LEU A 20 4.55 46.27 2.73
N ASN A 21 4.58 47.07 3.80
CA ASN A 21 5.25 48.36 3.78
C ASN A 21 6.76 48.21 3.52
N PHE A 22 7.39 47.21 4.14
CA PHE A 22 8.81 46.91 3.91
C PHE A 22 9.07 46.47 2.47
N CYS A 23 8.24 45.59 1.89
CA CYS A 23 8.33 45.20 0.49
C CYS A 23 8.14 46.40 -0.45
N THR A 24 7.17 47.27 -0.19
CA THR A 24 6.95 48.48 -1.00
C THR A 24 8.12 49.45 -0.91
N GLU A 25 8.74 49.57 0.26
CA GLU A 25 9.88 50.45 0.50
C GLU A 25 11.16 49.90 -0.16
N ILE A 26 11.34 48.58 -0.20
CA ILE A 26 12.40 47.93 -0.98
C ILE A 26 12.20 48.18 -2.47
N THR A 27 11.00 47.96 -3.00
CA THR A 27 10.71 48.24 -4.42
C THR A 27 10.82 49.72 -4.79
N ALA A 28 10.71 50.63 -3.82
CA ALA A 28 10.90 52.07 -4.03
C ALA A 28 12.38 52.51 -3.93
N ARG A 29 13.21 51.76 -3.20
CA ARG A 29 14.67 52.00 -3.10
C ARG A 29 15.44 51.36 -4.25
N GLU A 30 14.92 50.29 -4.82
CA GLU A 30 15.36 49.79 -6.12
C GLU A 30 14.84 50.75 -7.19
N ASP A 31 15.73 51.54 -7.80
CA ASP A 31 15.46 52.35 -8.99
C ASP A 31 14.96 51.45 -10.14
N THR A 32 13.66 51.15 -10.14
CA THR A 32 12.96 50.39 -11.19
C THR A 32 12.56 51.29 -12.36
N THR A 33 13.33 52.33 -12.65
CA THR A 33 13.28 53.04 -13.94
C THR A 33 14.01 52.28 -15.04
N THR A 34 14.73 51.21 -14.70
CA THR A 34 15.00 50.15 -15.67
C THR A 34 13.76 49.26 -15.69
N THR A 35 12.88 49.51 -16.67
CA THR A 35 11.94 48.48 -17.11
C THR A 35 12.77 47.22 -17.28
N THR A 36 12.56 46.19 -16.45
CA THR A 36 13.01 44.84 -16.80
C THR A 36 12.16 44.45 -17.98
N ALA A 37 12.56 44.94 -19.16
CA ALA A 37 12.12 44.39 -20.41
C ALA A 37 12.35 42.89 -20.26
N TYR A 38 11.30 42.10 -20.43
CA TYR A 38 11.47 40.69 -20.77
C TYR A 38 12.35 40.67 -22.02
N ALA A 39 13.66 40.60 -21.83
CA ALA A 39 14.59 40.35 -22.91
C ALA A 39 14.36 38.90 -23.28
N GLU A 40 13.99 38.65 -24.54
CA GLU A 40 14.05 37.30 -25.10
C GLU A 40 15.44 36.73 -24.75
N MET A 41 15.46 35.53 -24.16
CA MET A 41 16.72 34.89 -23.76
C MET A 41 17.66 34.89 -24.96
N ASP A 42 18.87 35.42 -24.76
CA ASP A 42 19.94 35.35 -25.73
C ASP A 42 20.07 33.91 -26.26
N PRO A 43 20.01 33.67 -27.58
CA PRO A 43 19.98 32.32 -28.16
C PRO A 43 21.10 31.41 -27.65
N GLU A 44 22.28 31.96 -27.36
CA GLU A 44 23.41 31.21 -26.78
C GLU A 44 23.13 30.77 -25.34
N ARG A 45 22.55 31.66 -24.52
CA ARG A 45 22.16 31.35 -23.15
C ARG A 45 20.98 30.39 -23.10
N ARG A 46 20.07 30.46 -24.08
CA ARG A 46 18.97 29.51 -24.26
C ARG A 46 19.49 28.14 -24.65
N ALA A 47 20.37 28.04 -25.64
CA ALA A 47 20.98 26.78 -26.04
C ALA A 47 21.80 26.17 -24.89
N PHE A 48 22.57 26.97 -24.16
CA PHE A 48 23.30 26.53 -22.98
C PHE A 48 22.36 26.02 -21.87
N LEU A 49 21.24 26.72 -21.60
CA LEU A 49 20.26 26.24 -20.62
C LEU A 49 19.57 24.97 -21.09
N GLU A 50 19.18 24.88 -22.36
CA GLU A 50 18.56 23.69 -22.94
C GLU A 50 19.54 22.51 -22.91
N GLU A 51 20.82 22.71 -23.20
CA GLU A 51 21.87 21.67 -23.12
C GLU A 51 22.18 21.29 -21.67
N ALA A 52 22.25 22.25 -20.75
CA ALA A 52 22.45 21.96 -19.33
C ALA A 52 21.24 21.23 -18.72
N LEU A 53 20.02 21.62 -19.09
CA LEU A 53 18.80 20.94 -18.67
C LEU A 53 18.70 19.56 -19.32
N ALA A 54 18.97 19.43 -20.62
CA ALA A 54 18.98 18.15 -21.32
C ALA A 54 20.06 17.18 -20.79
N GLY A 55 21.23 17.71 -20.41
CA GLY A 55 22.30 16.95 -19.78
C GLY A 55 22.02 16.57 -18.33
N MET A 56 21.09 17.27 -17.66
CA MET A 56 20.60 16.96 -16.31
C MET A 56 19.34 16.07 -16.32
N THR A 57 18.54 16.10 -17.40
CA THR A 57 17.39 15.22 -17.57
C THR A 57 17.87 13.87 -18.08
N VAL A 58 17.98 12.92 -17.16
CA VAL A 58 18.12 11.52 -17.51
C VAL A 58 16.86 11.08 -18.27
N ASP A 59 17.03 10.45 -19.43
CA ASP A 59 15.92 9.85 -20.17
C ASP A 59 15.48 8.58 -19.44
N VAL A 60 14.62 8.77 -18.43
CA VAL A 60 14.09 7.71 -17.56
C VAL A 60 13.42 6.62 -18.38
N VAL A 61 12.64 7.00 -19.40
CA VAL A 61 11.93 6.04 -20.27
C VAL A 61 12.92 5.15 -21.02
N LYS A 62 14.03 5.71 -21.49
CA LYS A 62 15.09 4.92 -22.11
C LYS A 62 15.76 3.95 -21.14
N GLN A 63 16.05 4.38 -19.91
CA GLN A 63 16.63 3.51 -18.89
C GLN A 63 15.68 2.36 -18.53
N MET A 64 14.40 2.66 -18.33
CA MET A 64 13.36 1.65 -18.11
C MET A 64 13.29 0.66 -19.29
N ALA A 65 13.39 1.14 -20.53
CA ALA A 65 13.38 0.29 -21.70
C ALA A 65 14.61 -0.64 -21.80
N GLU A 66 15.77 -0.19 -21.31
CA GLU A 66 16.97 -1.01 -21.20
C GLU A 66 16.82 -2.05 -20.09
N ALA A 67 16.33 -1.66 -18.91
CA ALA A 67 16.04 -2.57 -17.80
C ALA A 67 15.04 -3.68 -18.21
N VAL A 68 13.97 -3.32 -18.91
CA VAL A 68 12.99 -4.31 -19.41
C VAL A 68 13.63 -5.33 -20.35
N LYS A 69 14.60 -4.94 -21.19
CA LYS A 69 15.29 -5.88 -22.09
C LYS A 69 16.09 -6.92 -21.30
N VAL A 70 16.76 -6.50 -20.23
CA VAL A 70 17.53 -7.40 -19.35
C VAL A 70 16.61 -8.45 -18.72
N LEU A 71 15.36 -8.09 -18.38
CA LEU A 71 14.36 -9.03 -17.85
C LEU A 71 13.81 -10.03 -18.87
N TYR A 72 14.02 -9.81 -20.17
CA TYR A 72 13.67 -10.77 -21.22
C TYR A 72 14.78 -11.79 -21.51
N GLU A 73 15.97 -11.61 -20.95
CA GLU A 73 17.07 -12.55 -21.15
C GLU A 73 16.76 -13.93 -20.58
N ASP A 74 17.35 -14.96 -21.18
CA ASP A 74 17.11 -16.35 -20.78
C ASP A 74 17.64 -16.66 -19.37
N ALA A 75 18.62 -15.88 -18.89
CA ALA A 75 19.21 -15.99 -17.55
C ALA A 75 18.16 -16.01 -16.43
N VAL A 76 17.05 -15.26 -16.58
CA VAL A 76 15.91 -15.25 -15.63
C VAL A 76 15.35 -16.64 -15.34
N MET A 77 15.45 -17.58 -16.29
CA MET A 77 14.88 -18.91 -16.20
C MET A 77 15.91 -20.02 -15.97
N LEU A 78 17.20 -19.67 -15.93
CA LEU A 78 18.29 -20.63 -15.79
C LEU A 78 18.79 -20.66 -14.33
N PRO A 79 18.65 -21.78 -13.60
CA PRO A 79 18.98 -21.84 -12.17
C PRO A 79 20.47 -21.60 -11.83
N GLU A 80 21.37 -21.84 -12.78
CA GLU A 80 22.84 -21.77 -12.56
C GLU A 80 23.43 -20.39 -12.91
N GLU A 81 22.64 -19.47 -13.47
CA GLU A 81 23.11 -18.14 -13.87
C GLU A 81 23.06 -17.14 -12.71
N GLU A 82 23.99 -16.20 -12.70
CA GLU A 82 23.92 -15.02 -11.82
C GLU A 82 22.92 -14.02 -12.40
N VAL A 83 21.99 -13.54 -11.57
CA VAL A 83 20.90 -12.65 -11.99
C VAL A 83 21.03 -11.23 -11.47
N THR A 84 22.26 -10.81 -11.13
CA THR A 84 22.55 -9.48 -10.56
C THR A 84 22.11 -8.35 -11.49
N GLU A 85 22.32 -8.48 -12.80
CA GLU A 85 21.87 -7.48 -13.77
C GLU A 85 20.34 -7.36 -13.82
N GLN A 86 19.62 -8.48 -13.65
CA GLN A 86 18.15 -8.50 -13.59
C GLN A 86 17.63 -7.96 -12.26
N GLU A 87 18.34 -8.20 -11.14
CA GLU A 87 18.04 -7.60 -9.84
C GLU A 87 18.18 -6.07 -9.90
N ASP A 88 19.32 -5.58 -10.40
CA ASP A 88 19.57 -4.15 -10.60
C ASP A 88 18.53 -3.51 -11.54
N ALA A 89 18.11 -4.25 -12.58
CA ALA A 89 17.07 -3.80 -13.48
C ALA A 89 15.70 -3.67 -12.78
N ILE A 90 15.32 -4.61 -11.91
CA ILE A 90 14.07 -4.51 -11.13
C ILE A 90 14.14 -3.34 -10.15
N ASP A 91 15.27 -3.17 -9.46
CA ASP A 91 15.44 -2.08 -8.49
C ASP A 91 15.35 -0.71 -9.17
N LEU A 92 16.00 -0.54 -10.33
CA LEU A 92 15.89 0.68 -11.14
C LEU A 92 14.44 0.96 -11.55
N LEU A 93 13.68 -0.08 -11.94
CA LEU A 93 12.27 0.11 -12.28
C LEU A 93 11.44 0.52 -11.05
N SER A 94 11.70 -0.09 -9.89
CA SER A 94 11.02 0.21 -8.62
C SER A 94 11.20 1.68 -8.21
N GLU A 95 12.40 2.25 -8.40
CA GLU A 95 12.69 3.66 -8.11
C GLU A 95 11.86 4.66 -8.95
N HIS A 96 11.33 4.23 -10.10
CA HIS A 96 10.63 5.11 -11.03
C HIS A 96 9.11 4.93 -11.05
N VAL A 97 8.59 3.73 -10.78
CA VAL A 97 7.15 3.44 -10.90
C VAL A 97 6.28 4.07 -9.82
N GLU A 98 6.87 4.69 -8.78
CA GLU A 98 6.12 5.53 -7.85
C GLU A 98 5.42 6.69 -8.57
N ASP A 99 5.96 7.15 -9.71
CA ASP A 99 5.24 8.04 -10.62
C ASP A 99 4.28 7.25 -11.51
N LEU A 100 2.99 7.57 -11.41
CA LEU A 100 1.93 6.95 -12.19
C LEU A 100 2.17 7.02 -13.71
N ASN A 101 2.87 8.05 -14.20
CA ASN A 101 3.21 8.16 -15.62
C ASN A 101 4.24 7.10 -16.03
N TYR A 102 5.29 6.91 -15.22
CA TYR A 102 6.30 5.90 -15.50
C TYR A 102 5.75 4.48 -15.33
N ALA A 103 4.84 4.25 -14.38
CA ALA A 103 4.13 2.97 -14.30
C ALA A 103 3.34 2.65 -15.59
N ALA A 104 2.67 3.65 -16.16
CA ALA A 104 1.97 3.49 -17.44
C ALA A 104 2.93 3.30 -18.63
N ASP A 105 4.08 3.98 -18.63
CA ASP A 105 5.09 3.81 -19.67
C ASP A 105 5.77 2.43 -19.58
N LEU A 106 5.99 1.89 -18.38
CA LEU A 106 6.48 0.53 -18.18
C LEU A 106 5.59 -0.51 -18.86
N GLN A 107 4.27 -0.34 -18.78
CA GLN A 107 3.32 -1.19 -19.49
C GLN A 107 3.56 -1.13 -21.01
N LYS A 108 3.70 0.07 -21.59
CA LYS A 108 3.91 0.27 -23.03
C LYS A 108 5.25 -0.27 -23.52
N LEU A 109 6.27 -0.24 -22.67
CA LEU A 109 7.59 -0.81 -22.93
C LEU A 109 7.61 -2.34 -22.88
N GLY A 110 6.50 -2.99 -22.50
CA GLY A 110 6.43 -4.43 -22.36
C GLY A 110 7.04 -4.94 -21.05
N GLY A 111 7.10 -4.10 -20.01
CA GLY A 111 7.59 -4.50 -18.69
C GLY A 111 6.64 -5.44 -17.94
N PHE A 112 5.32 -5.33 -18.12
CA PHE A 112 4.39 -6.19 -17.37
C PHE A 112 4.56 -7.69 -17.70
N PRO A 113 4.63 -8.11 -18.98
CA PRO A 113 4.88 -9.51 -19.30
C PRO A 113 6.23 -10.03 -18.79
N SER A 114 7.28 -9.20 -18.74
CA SER A 114 8.57 -9.62 -18.16
C SER A 114 8.45 -9.83 -16.65
N LEU A 115 7.68 -9.01 -15.92
CA LEU A 115 7.43 -9.23 -14.49
C LEU A 115 6.64 -10.52 -14.24
N VAL A 116 5.60 -10.79 -15.03
CA VAL A 116 4.84 -12.05 -14.92
C VAL A 116 5.73 -13.26 -15.19
N ARG A 117 6.66 -13.16 -16.14
CA ARG A 117 7.68 -14.19 -16.39
C ARG A 117 8.59 -14.39 -15.17
N CYS A 118 9.04 -13.31 -14.53
CA CYS A 118 9.90 -13.39 -13.34
C CYS A 118 9.23 -14.03 -12.12
N LEU A 119 7.89 -14.01 -12.01
CA LEU A 119 7.16 -14.65 -10.90
C LEU A 119 7.39 -16.17 -10.79
N VAL A 120 7.72 -16.83 -11.90
CA VAL A 120 7.98 -18.28 -11.95
C VAL A 120 9.47 -18.61 -12.11
N SER A 121 10.34 -17.62 -11.93
CA SER A 121 11.80 -17.81 -11.98
C SER A 121 12.28 -18.76 -10.88
N PRO A 122 13.30 -19.61 -11.14
CA PRO A 122 13.98 -20.36 -10.08
C PRO A 122 14.63 -19.44 -9.03
N HIS A 123 14.95 -18.19 -9.40
CA HIS A 123 15.62 -17.22 -8.54
C HIS A 123 14.63 -16.50 -7.63
N VAL A 124 14.79 -16.70 -6.32
CA VAL A 124 13.89 -16.12 -5.30
C VAL A 124 13.90 -14.60 -5.29
N SER A 125 15.05 -13.98 -5.56
CA SER A 125 15.20 -12.52 -5.65
C SER A 125 14.36 -11.93 -6.77
N LEU A 126 14.38 -12.54 -7.96
CA LEU A 126 13.55 -12.12 -9.09
C LEU A 126 12.06 -12.30 -8.81
N ARG A 127 11.65 -13.40 -8.15
CA ARG A 127 10.25 -13.57 -7.75
C ARG A 127 9.81 -12.48 -6.77
N ILE A 128 10.63 -12.20 -5.75
CA ILE A 128 10.38 -11.14 -4.75
C ILE A 128 10.27 -9.78 -5.43
N GLY A 129 11.25 -9.42 -6.27
CA GLY A 129 11.31 -8.14 -6.96
C GLY A 129 10.14 -7.96 -7.92
N ALA A 130 9.82 -8.99 -8.71
CA ALA A 130 8.68 -8.94 -9.62
C ALA A 130 7.35 -8.78 -8.88
N ALA A 131 7.11 -9.55 -7.82
CA ALA A 131 5.90 -9.40 -7.03
C ALA A 131 5.82 -8.02 -6.36
N ASN A 132 6.95 -7.48 -5.87
CA ASN A 132 6.98 -6.12 -5.31
C ASN A 132 6.56 -5.08 -6.35
N LEU A 133 7.22 -5.11 -7.52
CA LEU A 133 7.02 -4.15 -8.59
C LEU A 133 5.61 -4.22 -9.18
N ILE A 134 5.03 -5.43 -9.29
CA ILE A 134 3.62 -5.62 -9.66
C ILE A 134 2.69 -4.94 -8.64
N GLY A 135 2.99 -5.08 -7.35
CA GLY A 135 2.22 -4.41 -6.29
C GLY A 135 2.29 -2.89 -6.38
N GLU A 136 3.48 -2.34 -6.60
CA GLU A 136 3.73 -0.90 -6.74
C GLU A 136 2.98 -0.30 -7.94
N VAL A 137 3.11 -0.90 -9.13
CA VAL A 137 2.43 -0.37 -10.34
C VAL A 137 0.91 -0.46 -10.25
N CYS A 138 0.37 -1.47 -9.55
CA CYS A 138 -1.07 -1.67 -9.44
C CYS A 138 -1.72 -0.89 -8.29
N GLN A 139 -0.94 -0.42 -7.31
CA GLN A 139 -1.47 0.21 -6.11
C GLN A 139 -2.26 1.49 -6.46
N ASN A 140 -3.58 1.44 -6.25
CA ASN A 140 -4.50 2.54 -6.55
C ASN A 140 -4.42 3.04 -8.01
N ASN A 141 -4.08 2.17 -8.96
CA ASN A 141 -3.91 2.52 -10.37
C ASN A 141 -4.72 1.58 -11.26
N THR A 142 -5.96 1.94 -11.55
CA THR A 142 -6.90 1.13 -12.34
C THR A 142 -6.35 0.78 -13.73
N TYR A 143 -5.68 1.70 -14.40
CA TYR A 143 -5.07 1.43 -15.72
C TYR A 143 -4.04 0.29 -15.64
N CYS A 144 -3.16 0.32 -14.64
CA CYS A 144 -2.16 -0.73 -14.47
C CYS A 144 -2.80 -2.04 -13.97
N GLN A 145 -3.79 -1.98 -13.08
CA GLN A 145 -4.54 -3.15 -12.62
C GLN A 145 -5.19 -3.90 -13.79
N GLU A 146 -5.90 -3.20 -14.68
CA GLU A 146 -6.55 -3.78 -15.86
C GLU A 146 -5.54 -4.45 -16.80
N ASN A 147 -4.46 -3.75 -17.14
CA ASN A 147 -3.44 -4.26 -18.05
C ASN A 147 -2.64 -5.42 -17.44
N MET A 148 -2.40 -5.41 -16.14
CA MET A 148 -1.72 -6.50 -15.43
C MET A 148 -2.64 -7.73 -15.32
N LEU A 149 -3.92 -7.54 -15.00
CA LEU A 149 -4.90 -8.62 -14.92
C LEU A 149 -5.06 -9.37 -16.24
N ALA A 150 -4.98 -8.66 -17.38
CA ALA A 150 -5.04 -9.26 -18.71
C ALA A 150 -3.93 -10.28 -18.99
N LEU A 151 -2.81 -10.23 -18.25
CA LEU A 151 -1.70 -11.20 -18.34
C LEU A 151 -1.90 -12.43 -17.45
N ASN A 152 -3.00 -12.49 -16.68
CA ASN A 152 -3.37 -13.57 -15.77
C ASN A 152 -2.27 -13.96 -14.76
N PRO A 153 -1.73 -13.02 -13.96
CA PRO A 153 -0.70 -13.33 -12.96
C PRO A 153 -1.25 -13.98 -11.68
N LEU A 154 -2.57 -13.93 -11.45
CA LEU A 154 -3.19 -14.39 -10.19
C LEU A 154 -2.81 -15.83 -9.82
N PRO A 155 -2.85 -16.84 -10.73
CA PRO A 155 -2.47 -18.20 -10.36
C PRO A 155 -1.01 -18.32 -9.90
N ALA A 156 -0.08 -17.60 -10.54
CA ALA A 156 1.33 -17.60 -10.17
C ALA A 156 1.54 -16.94 -8.80
N LEU A 157 0.88 -15.80 -8.55
CA LEU A 157 0.94 -15.10 -7.27
C LEU A 157 0.31 -15.93 -6.13
N LEU A 158 -0.82 -16.59 -6.37
CA LEU A 158 -1.47 -17.47 -5.38
C LEU A 158 -0.58 -18.68 -5.04
N GLN A 159 0.02 -19.30 -6.05
CA GLN A 159 0.96 -20.41 -5.83
C GLN A 159 2.21 -19.95 -5.05
N MET A 160 2.75 -18.77 -5.39
CA MET A 160 3.87 -18.16 -4.68
C MET A 160 3.51 -17.83 -3.22
N LEU A 161 2.30 -17.34 -2.94
CA LEU A 161 1.82 -17.11 -1.58
C LEU A 161 1.75 -18.40 -0.74
N ASP A 162 1.32 -19.50 -1.37
CA ASP A 162 1.05 -20.75 -0.66
C ASP A 162 2.31 -21.59 -0.42
N SER A 163 3.15 -21.70 -1.44
CA SER A 163 4.14 -22.78 -1.55
C SER A 163 5.58 -22.31 -1.71
N ASP A 164 5.86 -21.01 -1.77
CA ASP A 164 7.25 -20.53 -1.88
C ASP A 164 8.02 -20.76 -0.58
N ASP A 165 9.26 -21.26 -0.69
CA ASP A 165 10.14 -21.53 0.44
C ASP A 165 10.52 -20.24 1.20
N SER A 166 10.55 -19.10 0.51
CA SER A 166 10.86 -17.81 1.11
C SER A 166 9.63 -17.12 1.67
N HIS A 167 9.63 -16.86 2.98
CA HIS A 167 8.60 -16.02 3.61
C HIS A 167 8.52 -14.62 2.98
N GLN A 168 9.64 -14.05 2.54
CA GLN A 168 9.65 -12.74 1.89
C GLN A 168 8.95 -12.79 0.54
N ALA A 169 9.15 -13.86 -0.24
CA ALA A 169 8.41 -14.08 -1.49
C ALA A 169 6.91 -14.16 -1.22
N ARG A 170 6.48 -14.99 -0.27
CA ARG A 170 5.06 -15.10 0.11
C ARG A 170 4.45 -13.75 0.52
N ILE A 171 5.18 -12.96 1.30
CA ILE A 171 4.75 -11.62 1.75
C ILE A 171 4.58 -10.66 0.56
N LYS A 172 5.50 -10.67 -0.41
CA LYS A 172 5.42 -9.82 -1.60
C LYS A 172 4.33 -10.30 -2.57
N ALA A 173 4.10 -11.60 -2.70
CA ALA A 173 2.98 -12.14 -3.46
C ALA A 173 1.63 -11.68 -2.90
N LEU A 174 1.46 -11.73 -1.58
CA LEU A 174 0.24 -11.23 -0.91
C LEU A 174 0.07 -9.71 -1.09
N PHE A 175 1.16 -8.95 -1.05
CA PHE A 175 1.14 -7.52 -1.33
C PHE A 175 0.66 -7.23 -2.76
N ALA A 176 1.23 -7.91 -3.76
CA ALA A 176 0.80 -7.80 -5.15
C ALA A 176 -0.68 -8.12 -5.34
N LEU A 177 -1.13 -9.26 -4.79
CA LEU A 177 -2.54 -9.67 -4.84
C LEU A 177 -3.46 -8.60 -4.24
N SER A 178 -3.10 -8.07 -3.07
CA SER A 178 -3.89 -7.03 -2.42
C SER A 178 -3.99 -5.76 -3.26
N CYS A 179 -2.87 -5.28 -3.83
CA CYS A 179 -2.87 -4.07 -4.66
C CYS A 179 -3.56 -4.28 -6.02
N MET A 180 -3.52 -5.48 -6.59
CA MET A 180 -4.21 -5.80 -7.84
C MET A 180 -5.73 -5.90 -7.67
N VAL A 181 -6.19 -6.41 -6.53
CA VAL A 181 -7.61 -6.75 -6.32
C VAL A 181 -8.41 -5.60 -5.74
N ARG A 182 -7.85 -4.88 -4.75
CA ARG A 182 -8.58 -3.83 -4.02
C ARG A 182 -9.04 -2.72 -4.95
N GLY A 183 -10.30 -2.31 -4.81
CA GLY A 183 -10.91 -1.27 -5.62
C GLY A 183 -11.11 -1.64 -7.09
N HIS A 184 -10.99 -2.92 -7.47
CA HIS A 184 -11.08 -3.38 -8.85
C HIS A 184 -11.94 -4.65 -8.98
N ALA A 185 -13.24 -4.46 -9.24
CA ALA A 185 -14.26 -5.50 -9.20
C ALA A 185 -13.98 -6.74 -10.09
N GLU A 186 -13.41 -6.58 -11.29
CA GLU A 186 -13.09 -7.74 -12.15
C GLU A 186 -11.95 -8.59 -11.56
N ALA A 187 -10.88 -7.95 -11.10
CA ALA A 187 -9.76 -8.61 -10.42
C ALA A 187 -10.22 -9.34 -9.14
N GLU A 188 -11.14 -8.74 -8.38
CA GLU A 188 -11.76 -9.38 -7.22
C GLU A 188 -12.57 -10.63 -7.63
N ALA A 189 -13.45 -10.52 -8.62
CA ALA A 189 -14.21 -11.66 -9.11
C ALA A 189 -13.28 -12.80 -9.55
N ARG A 190 -12.21 -12.48 -10.29
CA ARG A 190 -11.19 -13.46 -10.69
C ARG A 190 -10.45 -14.07 -9.49
N PHE A 191 -10.10 -13.26 -8.50
CA PHE A 191 -9.46 -13.75 -7.27
C PHE A 191 -10.36 -14.76 -6.53
N LEU A 192 -11.66 -14.48 -6.45
CA LEU A 192 -12.64 -15.41 -5.86
C LEU A 192 -12.82 -16.67 -6.71
N GLU A 193 -12.84 -16.56 -8.04
CA GLU A 193 -12.88 -17.71 -8.97
C GLU A 193 -11.69 -18.67 -8.79
N PHE A 194 -10.51 -18.13 -8.46
CA PHE A 194 -9.30 -18.91 -8.17
C PHE A 194 -9.19 -19.37 -6.70
N ASP A 195 -10.29 -19.38 -5.95
CA ASP A 195 -10.34 -19.82 -4.54
C ASP A 195 -9.40 -18.99 -3.64
N GLY A 196 -9.24 -17.70 -3.95
CA GLY A 196 -8.29 -16.81 -3.28
C GLY A 196 -8.50 -16.68 -1.77
N LEU A 197 -9.73 -16.85 -1.28
CA LEU A 197 -10.02 -16.89 0.15
C LEU A 197 -9.32 -18.08 0.83
N SER A 198 -9.27 -19.26 0.21
CA SER A 198 -8.56 -20.41 0.80
C SER A 198 -7.07 -20.16 0.96
N TYR A 199 -6.45 -19.44 0.01
CA TYR A 199 -5.06 -19.01 0.11
C TYR A 199 -4.85 -17.97 1.22
N LEU A 200 -5.78 -17.03 1.39
CA LEU A 200 -5.73 -16.08 2.51
C LEU A 200 -5.85 -16.78 3.87
N MET A 201 -6.75 -17.75 4.00
CA MET A 201 -6.89 -18.54 5.22
C MET A 201 -5.58 -19.22 5.59
N ARG A 202 -4.92 -19.89 4.63
CA ARG A 202 -3.62 -20.55 4.86
C ARG A 202 -2.51 -19.54 5.17
N ALA A 203 -2.53 -18.35 4.58
CA ALA A 203 -1.60 -17.27 4.93
C ALA A 203 -1.76 -16.83 6.40
N MET A 204 -3.00 -16.71 6.89
CA MET A 204 -3.28 -16.41 8.31
C MET A 204 -2.86 -17.55 9.26
N GLN A 205 -2.90 -18.80 8.78
CA GLN A 205 -2.47 -19.97 9.55
C GLN A 205 -0.97 -20.25 9.48
N SER A 206 -0.20 -19.45 8.75
CA SER A 206 1.21 -19.71 8.46
C SER A 206 2.16 -19.54 9.66
N GLY A 207 1.71 -18.88 10.73
CA GLY A 207 2.56 -18.51 11.88
C GLY A 207 3.55 -17.37 11.59
N VAL A 208 3.50 -16.76 10.40
CA VAL A 208 4.33 -15.61 10.03
C VAL A 208 3.54 -14.33 10.25
N GLU A 209 3.89 -13.55 11.28
CA GLU A 209 3.19 -12.33 11.72
C GLU A 209 2.87 -11.37 10.55
N LYS A 210 3.86 -11.08 9.69
CA LYS A 210 3.66 -10.20 8.53
C LYS A 210 2.63 -10.73 7.51
N LEU A 211 2.51 -12.05 7.36
CA LEU A 211 1.48 -12.64 6.51
C LEU A 211 0.11 -12.53 7.15
N VAL A 212 0.00 -12.75 8.47
CA VAL A 212 -1.25 -12.59 9.22
C VAL A 212 -1.77 -11.17 9.09
N VAL A 213 -0.92 -10.18 9.38
CA VAL A 213 -1.24 -8.74 9.26
C VAL A 213 -1.76 -8.38 7.86
N LYS A 214 -1.00 -8.74 6.82
CA LYS A 214 -1.38 -8.40 5.43
C LYS A 214 -2.63 -9.15 4.97
N ALA A 215 -2.82 -10.40 5.40
CA ALA A 215 -3.97 -11.21 5.02
C ALA A 215 -5.23 -10.69 5.71
N ALA A 216 -5.16 -10.35 7.01
CA ALA A 216 -6.24 -9.73 7.75
C ALA A 216 -6.61 -8.37 7.14
N PHE A 217 -5.63 -7.53 6.82
CA PHE A 217 -5.87 -6.26 6.13
C PHE A 217 -6.57 -6.46 4.78
N PHE A 218 -6.07 -7.36 3.94
CA PHE A 218 -6.67 -7.60 2.63
C PHE A 218 -8.09 -8.17 2.75
N LEU A 219 -8.31 -9.15 3.64
CA LEU A 219 -9.64 -9.67 3.96
C LEU A 219 -10.60 -8.57 4.42
N ASN A 220 -10.15 -7.66 5.28
CA ASN A 220 -10.97 -6.54 5.74
C ASN A 220 -11.46 -5.67 4.57
N ASN A 221 -10.58 -5.39 3.61
CA ASN A 221 -10.97 -4.61 2.42
C ASN A 221 -12.01 -5.37 1.59
N LEU A 222 -11.81 -6.68 1.34
CA LEU A 222 -12.78 -7.50 0.58
C LEU A 222 -14.17 -7.49 1.24
N VAL A 223 -14.23 -7.64 2.56
CA VAL A 223 -15.50 -7.65 3.31
C VAL A 223 -16.20 -6.30 3.29
N LEU A 224 -15.46 -5.19 3.29
CA LEU A 224 -16.02 -3.85 3.25
C LEU A 224 -16.43 -3.41 1.85
N GLU A 225 -15.74 -3.89 0.80
CA GLU A 225 -16.02 -3.51 -0.58
C GLU A 225 -17.23 -4.25 -1.17
N HIS A 226 -17.38 -5.56 -0.92
CA HIS A 226 -18.46 -6.35 -1.52
C HIS A 226 -19.07 -7.41 -0.59
N ASP A 227 -20.40 -7.43 -0.54
CA ASP A 227 -21.16 -8.43 0.24
C ASP A 227 -21.02 -9.86 -0.30
N ALA A 228 -20.67 -10.02 -1.58
CA ALA A 228 -20.65 -11.31 -2.27
C ALA A 228 -19.68 -12.33 -1.66
N CYS A 229 -18.63 -11.88 -0.98
CA CYS A 229 -17.66 -12.79 -0.35
C CYS A 229 -18.03 -13.16 1.11
N LYS A 230 -18.96 -12.44 1.75
CA LYS A 230 -19.24 -12.57 3.20
C LYS A 230 -19.78 -13.95 3.58
N ASP A 231 -20.72 -14.49 2.80
CA ASP A 231 -21.24 -15.85 3.02
C ASP A 231 -20.14 -16.90 2.92
N THR A 232 -19.29 -16.77 1.91
CA THR A 232 -18.15 -17.67 1.70
C THR A 232 -17.17 -17.56 2.87
N VAL A 233 -16.79 -16.35 3.27
CA VAL A 233 -15.92 -16.07 4.43
C VAL A 233 -16.47 -16.72 5.71
N LEU A 234 -17.77 -16.62 5.96
CA LEU A 234 -18.38 -17.29 7.11
C LEU A 234 -18.37 -18.81 6.99
N SER A 235 -18.79 -19.35 5.85
CA SER A 235 -18.84 -20.79 5.62
C SER A 235 -17.47 -21.48 5.71
N MET A 236 -16.39 -20.73 5.44
CA MET A 236 -15.01 -21.20 5.53
C MET A 236 -14.45 -21.15 6.96
N GLY A 237 -15.16 -20.55 7.91
CA GLY A 237 -14.75 -20.51 9.31
C GLY A 237 -13.72 -19.43 9.65
N TYR A 238 -13.75 -18.29 8.94
CA TYR A 238 -12.84 -17.17 9.23
C TYR A 238 -13.03 -16.60 10.64
N VAL A 239 -14.25 -16.58 11.16
CA VAL A 239 -14.54 -16.10 12.52
C VAL A 239 -13.83 -16.98 13.55
N GLU A 240 -13.90 -18.29 13.40
CA GLU A 240 -13.19 -19.25 14.26
C GLU A 240 -11.68 -19.12 14.14
N GLN A 241 -11.15 -18.94 12.92
CA GLN A 241 -9.72 -18.73 12.73
C GLN A 241 -9.23 -17.45 13.42
N LEU A 242 -9.96 -16.34 13.27
CA LEU A 242 -9.65 -15.06 13.91
C LEU A 242 -9.72 -15.19 15.44
N ALA A 243 -10.77 -15.81 15.98
CA ALA A 243 -10.89 -16.07 17.41
C ALA A 243 -9.76 -16.96 17.95
N SER A 244 -9.36 -17.99 17.19
CA SER A 244 -8.23 -18.85 17.55
C SER A 244 -6.91 -18.08 17.57
N ILE A 245 -6.70 -17.15 16.63
CA ILE A 245 -5.51 -16.29 16.58
C ILE A 245 -5.49 -15.36 17.79
N LEU A 246 -6.62 -14.71 18.12
CA LEU A 246 -6.73 -13.83 19.28
C LEU A 246 -6.59 -14.54 20.63
N SER A 247 -6.95 -15.83 20.68
CA SER A 247 -6.78 -16.68 21.87
C SER A 247 -5.31 -17.02 22.14
N ASN A 248 -4.42 -16.88 21.15
CA ASN A 248 -3.01 -17.16 21.34
C ASN A 248 -2.33 -16.00 22.10
N GLU A 249 -1.84 -16.27 23.30
CA GLU A 249 -1.12 -15.27 24.11
C GLU A 249 0.18 -14.80 23.47
N SER A 250 0.81 -15.61 22.60
CA SER A 250 2.08 -15.30 21.96
C SER A 250 1.96 -14.47 20.68
N ILE A 251 0.75 -14.08 20.27
CA ILE A 251 0.54 -13.26 19.08
C ILE A 251 1.12 -11.85 19.30
N ASP A 252 1.73 -11.30 18.26
CA ASP A 252 2.16 -9.90 18.26
C ASP A 252 0.96 -8.93 18.26
N GLU A 253 1.19 -7.72 18.75
CA GLU A 253 0.15 -6.71 18.94
C GLU A 253 -0.46 -6.24 17.61
N VAL A 254 0.34 -6.17 16.54
CA VAL A 254 -0.11 -5.69 15.23
C VAL A 254 -1.04 -6.71 14.57
N SER A 255 -0.69 -8.00 14.61
CA SER A 255 -1.58 -9.07 14.15
C SER A 255 -2.89 -9.10 14.95
N ARG A 256 -2.83 -8.88 16.27
CA ARG A 256 -4.01 -8.85 17.14
C ARG A 256 -4.96 -7.71 16.77
N GLU A 257 -4.44 -6.51 16.58
CA GLU A 257 -5.21 -5.35 16.15
C GLU A 257 -5.91 -5.62 14.81
N HIS A 258 -5.18 -6.09 13.79
CA HIS A 258 -5.77 -6.36 12.48
C HIS A 258 -6.79 -7.49 12.49
N CYS A 259 -6.59 -8.55 13.29
CA CYS A 259 -7.59 -9.60 13.44
C CYS A 259 -8.87 -9.07 14.11
N THR A 260 -8.71 -8.19 15.10
CA THR A 260 -9.84 -7.54 15.79
C THR A 260 -10.59 -6.58 14.86
N MET A 261 -9.88 -5.83 14.02
CA MET A 261 -10.44 -4.97 12.97
C MET A 261 -11.34 -5.77 12.01
N VAL A 262 -10.88 -6.95 11.56
CA VAL A 262 -11.68 -7.81 10.67
C VAL A 262 -12.94 -8.31 11.36
N LEU A 263 -12.84 -8.80 12.60
CA LEU A 263 -14.01 -9.27 13.36
C LEU A 263 -15.03 -8.16 13.57
N SER A 264 -14.56 -6.96 13.93
CA SER A 264 -15.42 -5.79 14.12
C SER A 264 -16.11 -5.40 12.81
N SER A 265 -15.37 -5.36 11.70
CA SER A 265 -15.93 -5.04 10.37
C SER A 265 -16.94 -6.08 9.88
N LEU A 266 -16.66 -7.37 10.07
CA LEU A 266 -17.58 -8.47 9.75
C LEU A 266 -18.85 -8.38 10.58
N ALA A 267 -18.73 -8.26 11.91
CA ALA A 267 -19.86 -8.19 12.82
C ALA A 267 -20.74 -6.97 12.57
N THR A 268 -20.14 -5.82 12.28
CA THR A 268 -20.86 -4.57 12.00
C THR A 268 -21.59 -4.63 10.65
N SER A 269 -20.93 -5.17 9.62
CA SER A 269 -21.45 -5.13 8.25
C SER A 269 -22.28 -6.36 7.86
N TYR A 270 -22.35 -7.39 8.71
CA TYR A 270 -23.03 -8.63 8.39
C TYR A 270 -23.60 -9.36 9.63
N PRO A 271 -24.92 -9.29 9.88
CA PRO A 271 -25.54 -9.87 11.08
C PRO A 271 -25.29 -11.38 11.29
N PRO A 272 -25.22 -12.24 10.26
CA PRO A 272 -24.83 -13.64 10.48
C PRO A 272 -23.43 -13.82 11.05
N ALA A 273 -22.49 -12.90 10.75
CA ALA A 273 -21.16 -12.94 11.35
C ALA A 273 -21.18 -12.54 12.83
N LEU A 274 -22.07 -11.63 13.23
CA LEU A 274 -22.28 -11.30 14.64
C LEU A 274 -22.74 -12.55 15.41
N ASN A 275 -23.69 -13.32 14.87
CA ASN A 275 -24.14 -14.57 15.48
C ASN A 275 -23.01 -15.60 15.66
N GLU A 276 -22.12 -15.73 14.67
CA GLU A 276 -20.94 -16.58 14.78
C GLU A 276 -19.97 -16.09 15.87
N CYS A 277 -19.75 -14.78 15.98
CA CYS A 277 -18.95 -14.18 17.07
C CYS A 277 -19.54 -14.43 18.47
N LEU A 278 -20.87 -14.60 18.56
CA LEU A 278 -21.60 -14.86 19.81
C LEU A 278 -21.55 -16.33 20.26
N ARG A 279 -21.01 -17.23 19.42
CA ARG A 279 -20.97 -18.66 19.74
C ARG A 279 -20.19 -18.91 21.04
N PRO A 280 -20.81 -19.59 22.03
CA PRO A 280 -20.21 -19.79 23.35
C PRO A 280 -18.93 -20.63 23.28
N GLU A 281 -18.77 -21.47 22.25
CA GLU A 281 -17.57 -22.30 22.05
C GLU A 281 -16.31 -21.48 21.76
N LEU A 282 -16.45 -20.27 21.20
CA LEU A 282 -15.32 -19.41 20.86
C LEU A 282 -14.84 -18.57 22.05
N ASN A 283 -15.70 -18.37 23.05
CA ASN A 283 -15.44 -17.49 24.20
C ASN A 283 -14.89 -16.09 23.80
N LEU A 284 -15.28 -15.61 22.61
CA LEU A 284 -14.71 -14.40 22.00
C LEU A 284 -14.96 -13.16 22.86
N LEU A 285 -16.19 -12.97 23.36
CA LEU A 285 -16.52 -11.84 24.23
C LEU A 285 -15.72 -11.81 25.53
N GLY A 286 -15.40 -12.99 26.09
CA GLY A 286 -14.55 -13.10 27.26
C GLY A 286 -13.13 -12.64 26.98
N LEU A 287 -12.56 -13.07 25.85
CA LEU A 287 -11.24 -12.67 25.38
C LEU A 287 -11.17 -11.16 25.13
N LEU A 288 -12.15 -10.62 24.39
CA LEU A 288 -12.21 -9.20 24.05
C LEU A 288 -12.38 -8.32 25.30
N ARG A 289 -13.23 -8.70 26.26
CA ARG A 289 -13.37 -7.96 27.53
C ARG A 289 -12.10 -8.00 28.38
N ASN A 290 -11.42 -9.15 28.44
CA ASN A 290 -10.14 -9.25 29.13
C ASN A 290 -9.10 -8.33 28.47
N ARG A 291 -8.95 -8.43 27.14
CA ARG A 291 -8.04 -7.58 26.38
C ARG A 291 -8.34 -6.09 26.58
N LEU A 292 -9.61 -5.69 26.49
CA LEU A 292 -10.04 -4.30 26.74
C LEU A 292 -9.58 -3.80 28.11
N SER A 293 -9.68 -4.63 29.16
CA SER A 293 -9.22 -4.25 30.51
C SER A 293 -7.72 -3.99 30.60
N THR A 294 -6.92 -4.59 29.70
CA THR A 294 -5.47 -4.42 29.66
C THR A 294 -5.01 -3.24 28.82
N ILE A 295 -5.73 -2.90 27.74
CA ILE A 295 -5.31 -1.86 26.79
C ILE A 295 -5.99 -0.51 26.99
N LYS A 296 -7.05 -0.46 27.80
CA LYS A 296 -7.88 0.75 27.95
C LYS A 296 -7.07 1.98 28.33
N GLY A 297 -7.15 3.02 27.50
CA GLY A 297 -6.48 4.30 27.71
C GLY A 297 -4.99 4.31 27.36
N ILE A 298 -4.48 3.27 26.69
CA ILE A 298 -3.13 3.23 26.14
C ILE A 298 -3.19 3.72 24.69
N LEU A 299 -2.50 4.83 24.41
CA LEU A 299 -2.52 5.48 23.09
C LEU A 299 -2.07 4.54 21.95
N GLU A 300 -1.11 3.67 22.21
CA GLU A 300 -0.58 2.70 21.23
C GLU A 300 -1.61 1.65 20.80
N HIS A 301 -2.72 1.50 21.52
CA HIS A 301 -3.78 0.53 21.25
C HIS A 301 -5.15 1.20 21.06
N GLU A 302 -5.20 2.50 20.74
CA GLU A 302 -6.44 3.24 20.59
C GLU A 302 -7.36 2.63 19.51
N ASP A 303 -6.77 2.20 18.38
CA ASP A 303 -7.50 1.53 17.30
C ASP A 303 -8.07 0.17 17.75
N GLU A 304 -7.25 -0.67 18.39
CA GLU A 304 -7.71 -1.95 18.95
C GLU A 304 -8.82 -1.73 20.01
N GLU A 305 -8.67 -0.76 20.91
CA GLU A 305 -9.69 -0.39 21.89
C GLU A 305 -11.01 0.01 21.22
N HIS A 306 -10.94 0.80 20.15
CA HIS A 306 -12.12 1.21 19.39
C HIS A 306 -12.84 0.01 18.76
N TYR A 307 -12.12 -0.86 18.06
CA TYR A 307 -12.71 -2.04 17.41
C TYR A 307 -13.38 -2.98 18.42
N ILE A 308 -12.73 -3.23 19.57
CA ILE A 308 -13.30 -4.07 20.64
C ILE A 308 -14.56 -3.43 21.22
N THR A 309 -14.49 -2.14 21.51
CA THR A 309 -15.60 -1.41 22.13
C THR A 309 -16.83 -1.42 21.23
N ASP A 310 -16.66 -1.24 19.93
CA ASP A 310 -17.77 -1.23 18.98
C ASP A 310 -18.37 -2.63 18.80
N LEU A 311 -17.55 -3.67 18.75
CA LEU A 311 -18.04 -5.05 18.71
C LEU A 311 -18.85 -5.40 19.98
N LEU A 312 -18.38 -5.00 21.16
CA LEU A 312 -19.10 -5.24 22.41
C LEU A 312 -20.44 -4.49 22.49
N LYS A 313 -20.51 -3.25 21.97
CA LYS A 313 -21.78 -2.50 21.91
C LYS A 313 -22.79 -3.17 21.00
N LEU A 314 -22.36 -3.62 19.81
CA LEU A 314 -23.24 -4.32 18.86
C LEU A 314 -23.89 -5.57 19.49
N VAL A 315 -23.16 -6.27 20.34
CA VAL A 315 -23.65 -7.44 21.07
C VAL A 315 -24.64 -7.07 22.17
N GLU A 316 -24.43 -5.95 22.86
CA GLU A 316 -25.35 -5.45 23.89
C GLU A 316 -26.67 -4.98 23.28
N ASP A 317 -26.62 -4.31 22.13
CA ASP A 317 -27.80 -3.82 21.41
C ASP A 317 -28.66 -4.98 20.83
N ASP A 318 -28.02 -6.04 20.30
CA ASP A 318 -28.72 -7.24 19.78
C ASP A 318 -29.42 -8.04 20.89
N GLY A 319 -28.82 -8.07 22.10
CA GLY A 319 -29.41 -8.73 23.26
C GLY A 319 -30.65 -8.03 23.84
N ASP A 320 -30.75 -6.71 23.67
CA ASP A 320 -31.91 -5.93 24.13
C ASP A 320 -33.11 -6.08 23.17
N ASP A 321 -32.89 -6.21 21.85
CA ASP A 321 -33.96 -6.40 20.86
C ASP A 321 -34.70 -7.75 21.03
N ASP A 322 -33.98 -8.80 21.42
CA ASP A 322 -34.55 -10.13 21.67
C ASP A 322 -35.33 -10.21 23.01
N SER A 323 -35.07 -9.27 23.93
CA SER A 323 -35.77 -9.14 25.22
C SER A 323 -37.08 -8.35 25.13
N ASN A 324 -37.24 -7.52 24.09
CA ASN A 324 -38.44 -6.72 23.84
C ASN A 324 -39.50 -7.45 22.97
N CYS A 325 -39.19 -8.64 22.46
CA CYS A 325 -40.09 -9.49 21.69
C CYS A 325 -40.66 -10.72 22.46
N ARG A 326 -40.51 -10.77 23.79
CA ARG A 326 -41.08 -11.84 24.64
C ARG A 326 -42.21 -11.37 25.56
#